data_AF-A0A2D5HMF9-F1
#
_entry.id   AF-A0A2D5HMF9-F1
#
_cell.length_a   1.000
_cell.length_b   1.000
_cell.length_c   1.000
_cell.angle_alpha   90.00
_cell.angle_beta   90.00
_cell.angle_gamma   90.00
#
_symmetry.space_group_name_H-M   'P 1'
#
loop_
_entity.id
_entity.type
_entity.pdbx_description
1 polymer ?
#
loop_
_entity_poly.entity_id
_entity_poly.type
_entity_poly.pdbx_seq_one_letter_code
_entity_poly.pdbx_strand_id
1 'polypeptide(L)'
;AFNDVQRARQERDKLINEAEAFFNDVVPRARGESAQLVAQAEAYSAEIVNRAKGDASRFNDIYKSYLMSKDVTIERIYLETFEEILGNVNKVIIDTEVSQSGVLPFLPLPELNNKNRTIRSGGN
;
A
#
# COMPACT_ATOMS: atom_id res chain seq x y z
N ALA A 1 16.37 -43.02 -48.46
CA ALA A 1 15.01 -43.56 -48.61
C ALA A 1 14.46 -44.11 -47.28
N PHE A 2 14.88 -45.28 -46.80
CA PHE A 2 14.32 -45.86 -45.55
C PHE A 2 14.68 -45.04 -44.29
N ASN A 3 15.91 -44.53 -44.21
CA ASN A 3 16.38 -43.70 -43.10
C ASN A 3 15.66 -42.34 -43.01
N ASP A 4 15.23 -41.78 -44.15
CA ASP A 4 14.52 -40.50 -44.17
C ASP A 4 13.10 -40.65 -43.62
N VAL A 5 12.44 -41.78 -43.90
CA VAL A 5 11.12 -42.09 -43.33
C VAL A 5 11.19 -42.26 -41.81
N GLN A 6 12.26 -42.87 -41.30
CA GLN A 6 12.45 -43.02 -39.85
C GLN A 6 12.76 -41.68 -39.17
N ARG A 7 13.61 -40.85 -39.79
CA ARG A 7 13.89 -39.49 -39.29
C ARG A 7 12.62 -38.64 -39.25
N ALA A 8 11.83 -38.65 -40.32
CA ALA A 8 10.57 -37.92 -40.38
C ALA A 8 9.55 -38.38 -39.31
N ARG A 9 9.52 -39.67 -38.97
CA ARG A 9 8.67 -40.18 -37.87
C ARG A 9 9.14 -39.68 -36.52
N GLN A 10 10.44 -39.72 -36.24
CA GLN A 10 11.00 -39.21 -34.98
C GLN A 10 10.79 -37.70 -34.82
N GLU A 11 10.97 -36.93 -35.89
CA GLU A 11 10.70 -35.49 -35.90
C GLU A 11 9.22 -35.20 -35.63
N ARG A 12 8.30 -35.94 -36.26
CA ARG A 12 6.87 -35.82 -35.98
C ARG A 12 6.54 -36.12 -34.53
N ASP A 13 7.06 -37.22 -34.00
CA ASP A 13 6.76 -37.64 -32.62
C ASP A 13 7.36 -36.64 -31.61
N LYS A 14 8.53 -36.06 -31.91
CA LYS A 14 9.12 -34.95 -31.13
C LYS A 14 8.22 -33.71 -31.15
N LEU A 15 7.74 -33.29 -32.32
CA LEU A 15 6.85 -32.13 -32.45
C LEU A 15 5.53 -32.32 -31.71
N ILE A 16 4.98 -33.54 -31.74
CA ILE A 16 3.76 -33.89 -30.98
C ILE A 16 4.02 -33.75 -29.47
N ASN A 17 5.12 -34.33 -28.97
CA ASN A 17 5.46 -34.25 -27.55
C ASN A 17 5.72 -32.80 -27.09
N GLU A 18 6.37 -31.99 -27.92
CA GLU A 18 6.60 -30.56 -27.63
C GLU A 18 5.28 -29.79 -27.60
N ALA A 19 4.36 -30.07 -28.53
CA ALA A 19 3.03 -29.44 -28.56
C ALA A 19 2.19 -29.84 -27.34
N GLU A 20 2.21 -31.12 -26.96
CA GLU A 20 1.53 -31.62 -25.76
C GLU A 20 2.10 -31.01 -24.50
N ALA A 21 3.43 -30.92 -24.37
CA ALA A 21 4.09 -30.27 -23.25
C ALA A 21 3.71 -28.78 -23.15
N PHE A 22 3.71 -28.06 -24.28
CA PHE A 22 3.30 -26.66 -24.33
C PHE A 22 1.82 -26.49 -23.94
N PHE A 23 0.93 -27.34 -24.44
CA PHE A 23 -0.49 -27.30 -24.08
C PHE A 23 -0.70 -27.57 -22.58
N ASN A 24 -0.01 -28.58 -22.05
CA ASN A 24 -0.07 -28.96 -20.64
C ASN A 24 0.54 -27.90 -19.70
N ASP A 25 1.36 -26.99 -20.22
CA ASP A 25 1.89 -25.87 -19.46
C ASP A 25 0.98 -24.64 -19.54
N VAL A 26 0.62 -24.21 -20.76
CA VAL A 26 -0.09 -22.96 -20.99
C VAL A 26 -1.54 -23.00 -20.50
N VAL A 27 -2.27 -24.09 -20.79
CA VAL A 27 -3.70 -24.14 -20.47
C VAL A 27 -3.95 -24.17 -18.95
N PRO A 28 -3.25 -24.99 -18.16
CA PRO A 28 -3.41 -24.96 -16.70
C PRO A 28 -2.95 -23.64 -16.09
N ARG A 29 -1.87 -23.05 -16.59
CA ARG A 29 -1.38 -21.75 -16.12
C ARG A 29 -2.41 -20.64 -16.35
N ALA A 30 -2.95 -20.52 -17.56
CA ALA A 30 -3.98 -19.54 -17.89
C ALA A 30 -5.25 -19.74 -17.05
N ARG A 31 -5.64 -21.00 -16.78
CA ARG A 31 -6.75 -21.31 -15.85
C ARG A 31 -6.45 -20.87 -14.42
N GLY A 32 -5.24 -21.12 -13.94
CA GLY A 32 -4.78 -20.70 -12.63
C GLY A 32 -4.78 -19.19 -12.47
N GLU A 33 -4.25 -18.47 -13.45
CA GLU A 33 -4.24 -17.00 -13.49
C GLU A 33 -5.67 -16.42 -13.52
N SER A 34 -6.56 -17.01 -14.32
CA SER A 34 -7.97 -16.60 -14.35
C SER A 34 -8.66 -16.82 -13.00
N ALA A 35 -8.46 -17.98 -12.37
CA ALA A 35 -9.03 -18.28 -11.06
C ALA A 35 -8.47 -17.35 -9.98
N GLN A 36 -7.17 -17.05 -10.03
CA GLN A 36 -6.52 -16.11 -9.14
C GLN A 36 -7.09 -14.70 -9.30
N LEU A 37 -7.33 -14.24 -10.53
CA LEU A 37 -7.92 -12.92 -10.78
C LEU A 37 -9.34 -12.81 -10.23
N VAL A 38 -10.16 -13.84 -10.42
CA VAL A 38 -11.52 -13.89 -9.86
C VAL A 38 -11.48 -13.86 -8.34
N ALA A 39 -10.63 -14.69 -7.72
CA ALA A 39 -10.48 -14.73 -6.27
C ALA A 39 -10.00 -13.40 -5.69
N GLN A 40 -9.08 -12.70 -6.37
CA GLN A 40 -8.64 -11.35 -5.97
C GLN A 40 -9.78 -10.33 -6.05
N ALA A 41 -10.60 -10.37 -7.10
CA ALA A 41 -11.74 -9.48 -7.25
C ALA A 41 -12.80 -9.73 -6.17
N GLU A 42 -13.08 -11.00 -5.86
CA GLU A 42 -13.99 -11.39 -4.77
C GLU A 42 -13.46 -10.95 -3.40
N ALA A 43 -12.16 -11.16 -3.14
CA ALA A 43 -11.52 -10.73 -1.90
C ALA A 43 -11.57 -9.21 -1.73
N TYR A 44 -11.28 -8.45 -2.80
CA TYR A 44 -11.36 -7.00 -2.78
C TYR A 44 -12.79 -6.51 -2.52
N SER A 45 -13.78 -7.09 -3.19
CA SER A 45 -15.19 -6.77 -2.95
C SER A 45 -15.59 -7.04 -1.50
N ALA A 46 -15.21 -8.21 -0.96
CA ALA A 46 -15.46 -8.56 0.44
C ALA A 46 -14.76 -7.60 1.42
N GLU A 47 -13.53 -7.20 1.13
CA GLU A 47 -12.78 -6.22 1.92
C GLU A 47 -13.53 -4.88 1.99
N ILE A 48 -13.96 -4.36 0.85
CA ILE A 48 -14.69 -3.08 0.78
C ILE A 48 -16.00 -3.16 1.58
N VAL A 49 -16.77 -4.25 1.40
CA VAL A 49 -18.03 -4.44 2.14
C VAL A 49 -17.79 -4.55 3.64
N ASN A 50 -16.77 -5.30 4.07
CA ASN A 50 -16.46 -5.47 5.48
C ASN A 50 -15.95 -4.18 6.12
N ARG A 51 -15.12 -3.42 5.40
CA ARG A 51 -14.66 -2.09 5.84
C ARG A 51 -15.84 -1.14 6.02
N ALA A 52 -16.72 -1.05 5.02
CA ALA A 52 -17.90 -0.20 5.09
C ALA A 52 -18.84 -0.59 6.25
N LYS A 53 -19.01 -1.89 6.52
CA LYS A 53 -19.77 -2.39 7.68
C LYS A 53 -19.10 -2.01 9.00
N GLY A 54 -17.78 -2.14 9.10
CA GLY A 54 -17.01 -1.74 10.27
C GLY A 54 -17.13 -0.24 10.55
N ASP A 55 -16.98 0.59 9.52
CA ASP A 55 -17.12 2.04 9.61
C ASP A 55 -18.55 2.44 10.05
N ALA A 56 -19.57 1.79 9.48
CA ALA A 56 -20.96 2.02 9.89
C ALA A 56 -21.21 1.61 11.34
N SER A 57 -20.65 0.47 11.80
CA SER A 57 -20.75 0.05 13.20
C SER A 57 -20.09 1.07 14.13
N ARG A 58 -18.86 1.47 13.81
CA ARG A 58 -18.11 2.48 14.59
C ARG A 58 -18.87 3.80 14.67
N PHE A 59 -19.44 4.25 13.56
CA PHE A 59 -20.27 5.45 13.54
C PHE A 59 -21.48 5.33 14.46
N ASN A 60 -22.20 4.21 14.39
CA ASN A 60 -23.37 3.98 15.25
C ASN A 60 -23.00 3.94 16.74
N ASP A 61 -21.85 3.37 17.09
CA ASP A 61 -21.39 3.32 18.48
C ASP A 61 -21.04 4.72 19.00
N ILE A 62 -20.32 5.51 18.20
CA ILE A 62 -20.04 6.93 18.53
C ILE A 62 -21.35 7.71 18.65
N TYR A 63 -22.31 7.50 17.76
CA TYR A 63 -23.60 8.18 17.78
C TYR A 63 -24.40 7.85 19.06
N LYS A 64 -24.40 6.59 19.50
CA LYS A 64 -25.02 6.20 20.77
C LYS A 64 -24.35 6.87 21.96
N SER A 65 -23.02 6.89 22.01
CA SER A 65 -22.27 7.59 23.07
C SER A 65 -22.55 9.09 23.08
N TYR A 66 -22.65 9.70 21.90
CA TYR A 66 -23.02 11.10 21.74
C TYR A 66 -24.41 11.42 22.28
N LEU A 67 -25.41 10.55 22.03
CA LEU A 67 -26.75 10.71 22.60
C LEU A 67 -26.76 10.59 24.13
N MET A 68 -25.90 9.74 24.70
CA MET A 68 -25.80 9.57 26.16
C MET A 68 -25.06 10.73 26.84
N SER A 69 -23.98 11.22 26.26
CA SER A 69 -23.19 12.34 26.80
C SER A 69 -22.53 13.11 25.66
N LYS A 70 -23.21 14.17 25.22
CA LYS A 70 -22.80 14.99 24.08
C LYS A 70 -21.51 15.76 24.34
N ASP A 71 -21.41 16.45 25.48
CA ASP A 71 -20.30 17.35 25.77
C ASP A 71 -18.98 16.59 25.91
N VAL A 72 -18.97 15.49 26.67
CA VAL A 72 -17.77 14.64 26.88
C VAL A 72 -17.33 13.94 25.59
N THR A 73 -18.27 13.57 24.72
CA THR A 73 -17.95 12.93 23.44
C THR A 73 -17.24 13.91 22.50
N ILE A 74 -17.73 15.15 22.40
CA ILE A 74 -17.11 16.19 21.57
C ILE A 74 -15.72 16.54 22.11
N GLU A 75 -15.60 16.73 23.42
CA GLU A 75 -14.33 17.04 24.07
C GLU A 75 -13.29 15.94 23.84
N ARG A 76 -13.67 14.66 23.96
CA ARG A 76 -12.79 13.53 23.66
C ARG A 76 -12.31 13.55 22.20
N ILE A 77 -13.22 13.69 21.23
CA ILE A 77 -12.86 13.73 19.80
C ILE A 77 -11.89 14.88 19.53
N TYR A 78 -12.13 16.04 20.14
CA TYR A 78 -11.25 17.19 20.03
C TYR A 78 -9.86 16.90 20.59
N LEU A 79 -9.76 16.36 21.80
CA LEU A 79 -8.47 16.04 22.41
C LEU A 79 -7.70 14.97 21.61
N GLU A 80 -8.37 13.91 21.15
CA GLU A 80 -7.77 12.85 20.33
C GLU A 80 -7.25 13.39 18.99
N THR A 81 -8.03 14.22 18.29
CA THR A 81 -7.61 14.83 17.02
C THR A 81 -6.46 15.82 17.24
N PHE A 82 -6.48 16.59 18.32
CA PHE A 82 -5.37 17.46 18.68
C PHE A 82 -4.10 16.67 19.01
N GLU A 83 -4.21 15.54 19.71
CA GLU A 83 -3.07 14.66 19.98
C GLU A 83 -2.45 14.13 18.68
N GLU A 84 -3.26 13.66 17.74
CA GLU A 84 -2.79 13.14 16.45
C GLU A 84 -2.10 14.23 15.61
N ILE A 85 -2.68 15.42 15.53
CA ILE A 85 -2.08 16.55 14.80
C ILE A 85 -0.80 17.00 15.50
N LEU A 86 -0.84 17.15 16.82
CA LEU A 86 0.28 17.68 17.60
C LEU A 86 1.42 16.68 17.78
N GLY A 87 1.17 15.37 17.64
CA GLY A 87 2.19 14.33 17.61
C GLY A 87 2.98 14.30 16.30
N ASN A 88 2.36 14.69 15.19
CA ASN A 88 2.97 14.69 13.86
C ASN A 88 3.70 16.00 13.51
N VAL A 89 3.62 17.04 14.34
CA VAL A 89 4.33 18.32 14.12
C VAL A 89 5.58 18.42 14.98
N ASN A 90 6.66 18.93 14.40
CA ASN A 90 7.84 19.34 15.16
C ASN A 90 7.51 20.55 16.04
N LYS A 91 7.13 20.30 17.29
CA LYS A 91 6.83 21.34 18.27
C LYS A 91 8.11 22.11 18.63
N VAL A 92 8.15 23.39 18.30
CA VAL A 92 9.12 24.34 18.85
C VAL A 92 8.42 25.09 19.99
N ILE A 93 8.71 24.71 21.22
CA ILE A 93 8.20 25.40 22.41
C ILE A 93 9.16 26.57 22.68
N ILE A 94 8.68 27.80 22.49
CA ILE A 94 9.42 29.01 22.84
C ILE A 94 8.95 29.42 24.23
N ASP A 95 9.83 29.30 25.21
CA ASP A 95 9.58 29.81 26.56
C ASP A 95 9.57 31.35 26.51
N THR A 96 8.38 31.92 26.66
CA THR A 96 8.19 33.37 26.63
C THR A 96 8.80 34.08 27.83
N GLU A 97 9.16 33.37 28.91
CA GLU A 97 9.84 33.99 30.06
C GLU A 97 11.32 34.31 29.77
N VAL A 98 11.91 33.67 28.76
CA VAL A 98 13.29 33.94 28.29
C VAL A 98 13.30 34.99 27.16
N SER A 99 12.20 35.71 26.93
CA SER A 99 12.08 36.70 25.84
C SER A 99 12.84 38.02 26.06
N GLN A 100 13.59 38.17 27.15
CA GLN A 100 14.39 39.38 27.38
C GLN A 100 15.78 39.36 26.72
N SER A 101 16.20 38.27 26.07
CA SER A 101 17.45 38.28 25.29
C SER A 101 17.45 37.29 24.13
N GLY A 102 17.09 37.82 22.95
CA GLY A 102 17.56 37.33 21.65
C GLY A 102 17.05 35.96 21.24
N VAL A 103 15.81 35.89 20.76
CA VAL A 103 15.36 34.72 19.99
C VAL A 103 16.05 34.75 18.63
N LEU A 104 17.12 33.98 18.47
CA LEU A 104 17.65 33.61 17.16
C LEU A 104 16.70 32.60 16.53
N PRO A 105 16.08 32.88 15.36
CA PRO A 105 15.29 31.88 14.65
C PRO A 105 16.21 30.71 14.26
N PHE A 106 16.03 29.55 14.89
CA PHE A 106 16.73 28.34 14.52
C PHE A 106 16.16 27.85 13.18
N LEU A 107 16.86 28.17 12.09
CA LEU A 107 16.63 27.54 10.79
C LEU A 107 17.22 26.12 10.88
N PRO A 108 16.41 25.04 10.79
CA PRO A 108 16.94 23.69 10.74
C PRO A 108 17.74 23.51 9.44
N LEU A 109 19.07 23.56 9.56
CA LEU A 109 20.02 23.38 8.45
C LEU A 109 20.06 21.98 7.79
N PRO A 110 19.45 20.87 8.29
CA PRO A 110 19.53 19.59 7.59
C PRO A 110 18.88 19.58 6.19
N GLU A 111 17.90 20.45 5.92
CA GLU A 111 17.17 20.42 4.64
C GLU A 111 17.94 21.08 3.48
N LEU A 112 18.88 21.98 3.77
CA LEU A 112 19.75 22.57 2.74
C LEU A 112 20.88 21.63 2.30
N ASN A 113 21.28 20.65 3.14
CA ASN A 113 22.39 19.76 2.82
C ASN A 113 21.98 18.53 1.99
N ASN A 114 20.69 18.17 1.98
CA ASN A 114 20.19 17.04 1.18
C ASN A 114 19.89 17.42 -0.28
N LYS A 115 19.69 18.71 -0.59
CA LYS A 115 19.49 19.17 -1.98
C LYS A 115 20.79 19.19 -2.80
N ASN A 116 21.96 19.24 -2.14
CA ASN A 116 23.27 19.28 -2.79
C ASN A 116 23.92 17.90 -3.03
N ARG A 117 23.35 16.80 -2.50
CA ARG A 117 23.89 15.44 -2.73
C ARG A 117 23.24 14.71 -3.92
N THR A 118 22.04 15.11 -4.35
CA THR A 118 21.35 14.48 -5.49
C THR A 118 21.85 14.96 -6.86
N ILE A 119 22.72 15.98 -6.92
CA ILE A 119 23.25 16.54 -8.19
C ILE A 119 24.66 15.99 -8.54
N ARG A 120 25.32 15.21 -7.66
CA ARG A 120 26.69 14.69 -7.90
C ARG A 120 26.81 13.16 -8.05
N SER A 121 25.70 12.47 -8.29
CA SER A 121 25.69 11.03 -8.61
C SER A 121 25.03 10.82 -9.97
N GLY A 122 25.74 11.22 -11.02
CA GLY A 122 25.31 11.17 -12.40
C GLY A 122 26.44 11.62 -13.32
N GLY A 123 27.46 10.78 -13.50
CA GLY A 123 28.53 11.03 -14.47
C GLY A 123 29.90 10.49 -14.06
N ASN A 124 30.09 9.17 -14.14
CA ASN A 124 31.01 8.49 -15.06
C ASN A 124 30.89 6.97 -14.87
#